data_AF-A0A2H5QNN3-F1
#
_entry.id   AF-A0A2H5QNN3-F1
#
_cell.length_a   1.000
_cell.length_b   1.000
_cell.length_c   1.000
_cell.angle_alpha   90.00
_cell.angle_beta   90.00
_cell.angle_gamma   90.00
#
_symmetry.space_group_name_H-M   'P 1'
#
loop_
_entity.id
_entity.type
_entity.pdbx_description
1 polymer ?
#
loop_
_entity_poly.entity_id
_entity_poly.type
_entity_poly.pdbx_seq_one_letter_code
_entity_poly.pdbx_strand_id
1 'polypeptide(L)'
;MSLSGPLKVTDENDLSEALPLIYILTFATSNPRLINCTITYHSPEDGNNAFGPGAGCGIFTRSGASGFLLPLSSVADSFSVACIAWLHVGQLVVTQRDEYYLLVIAHLAHFVFYSEIANGNEQVKADAIRIGRYANGEFPTESREFAKRIFYTVFMGSENSSQETRMRAKKLADEIGSWHLDVSIDTVVSAFLSLFQTLTGKRPRYKVDGGSNVENLGLQNIQARIRMVLAFMLASLLPWVHNKQGFYLVLGSSNVDEGLRGYLTKYDCSSADINPIGSISKQDLRTFLRWAATHLGYSSLAEIEAAPPTAELEPIRSNYSQLDEVDMGMTYEELSVYGRLRKIFHCGPVSMFKNLCYRWGARLTPSEVAEKVKHFFKYYSINRHKMTVLTPSYHAESYSPEDNRFDLRQFLYNARWPYQFRKIDELVKELDGEKVPFSESSDHEKMGTTSDGGGGMGVIAAGSGNPKAGH
;
A
#
# COMPACT_ATOMS: atom_id res chain seq x y z
N MET A 1 -21.32 -36.12 -3.99
CA MET A 1 -22.00 -35.73 -5.25
C MET A 1 -21.42 -34.39 -5.67
N SER A 2 -20.58 -34.39 -6.69
CA SER A 2 -20.05 -33.17 -7.29
C SER A 2 -21.11 -32.51 -8.17
N LEU A 3 -21.22 -31.19 -8.09
CA LEU A 3 -21.86 -30.37 -9.10
C LEU A 3 -20.96 -29.16 -9.34
N SER A 4 -20.02 -29.33 -10.26
CA SER A 4 -19.24 -28.25 -10.86
C SER A 4 -19.55 -28.25 -12.35
N GLY A 5 -20.28 -27.23 -12.82
CA GLY A 5 -20.49 -26.94 -14.23
C GLY A 5 -20.06 -25.49 -14.51
N PRO A 6 -19.48 -25.19 -15.69
CA PRO A 6 -19.02 -23.83 -16.01
C PRO A 6 -20.20 -22.93 -16.39
N LEU A 7 -20.21 -21.70 -15.87
CA LEU A 7 -21.07 -20.62 -16.35
C LEU A 7 -20.59 -20.18 -17.74
N LYS A 8 -21.43 -20.38 -18.75
CA LYS A 8 -21.26 -19.79 -20.09
C LYS A 8 -21.82 -18.37 -20.07
N VAL A 9 -20.99 -17.39 -20.40
CA VAL A 9 -21.45 -16.04 -20.77
C VAL A 9 -21.73 -16.06 -22.27
N THR A 10 -22.97 -15.76 -22.64
CA THR A 10 -23.45 -15.72 -24.03
C THR A 10 -24.12 -14.37 -24.27
N ASP A 11 -23.35 -13.28 -24.35
CA ASP A 11 -23.76 -12.08 -25.10
C ASP A 11 -22.61 -11.07 -25.23
N GLU A 12 -22.48 -10.46 -26.42
CA GLU A 12 -21.42 -9.50 -26.79
C GLU A 12 -21.64 -8.06 -26.24
N ASN A 13 -22.67 -7.83 -25.41
CA ASN A 13 -23.04 -6.48 -24.95
C ASN A 13 -22.51 -6.08 -23.55
N ASP A 14 -21.74 -6.93 -22.86
CA ASP A 14 -21.23 -6.66 -21.50
C ASP A 14 -19.86 -5.94 -21.45
N LEU A 15 -19.36 -5.42 -22.59
CA LEU A 15 -18.04 -4.81 -22.70
C LEU A 15 -17.88 -3.40 -22.07
N SER A 16 -18.85 -2.90 -21.30
CA SER A 16 -18.81 -1.52 -20.77
C SER A 16 -18.29 -1.35 -19.33
N GLU A 17 -17.97 -2.44 -18.61
CA GLU A 17 -17.48 -2.38 -17.21
C GLU A 17 -16.04 -2.89 -16.98
N ALA A 18 -15.23 -3.11 -18.02
CA ALA A 18 -13.86 -3.62 -17.85
C ALA A 18 -12.80 -2.51 -17.75
N LEU A 19 -12.19 -2.37 -16.57
CA LEU A 19 -10.93 -1.64 -16.32
C LEU A 19 -9.78 -2.19 -17.20
N PRO A 20 -8.71 -1.41 -17.47
CA PRO A 20 -7.74 -1.75 -18.53
C PRO A 20 -6.89 -2.95 -18.13
N LEU A 21 -7.20 -4.11 -18.70
CA LEU A 21 -6.45 -5.35 -18.57
C LEU A 21 -5.22 -5.32 -19.49
N ILE A 22 -4.05 -5.63 -18.94
CA ILE A 22 -2.79 -5.76 -19.68
C ILE A 22 -2.78 -7.09 -20.43
N TYR A 23 -2.62 -7.03 -21.75
CA TYR A 23 -2.54 -8.20 -22.63
C TYR A 23 -1.08 -8.57 -22.91
N ILE A 24 -0.71 -9.83 -22.70
CA ILE A 24 0.52 -10.40 -23.27
C ILE A 24 0.10 -11.62 -24.12
N LEU A 25 0.22 -11.48 -25.43
CA LEU A 25 0.01 -12.56 -26.40
C LEU A 25 1.36 -13.04 -26.92
N THR A 26 1.69 -14.31 -26.74
CA THR A 26 2.82 -14.97 -27.40
C THR A 26 2.27 -15.89 -28.49
N PHE A 27 2.55 -15.60 -29.76
CA PHE A 27 2.13 -16.44 -30.88
C PHE A 27 3.26 -17.40 -31.26
N ALA A 28 2.93 -18.69 -31.30
CA ALA A 28 3.73 -19.68 -32.00
C ALA A 28 2.84 -20.58 -32.87
N THR A 29 3.10 -20.49 -34.17
CA THR A 29 2.86 -21.47 -35.23
C THR A 29 1.48 -21.58 -35.90
N SER A 30 1.59 -21.93 -37.16
CA SER A 30 0.65 -21.90 -38.27
C SER A 30 -0.17 -23.20 -38.36
N ASN A 31 -1.30 -23.27 -37.64
CA ASN A 31 -2.42 -24.15 -37.97
C ASN A 31 -3.67 -23.77 -37.13
N PRO A 32 -4.83 -23.41 -37.71
CA PRO A 32 -5.98 -22.99 -36.93
C PRO A 32 -6.77 -24.22 -36.46
N ARG A 33 -6.27 -24.88 -35.41
CA ARG A 33 -7.15 -25.65 -34.51
C ARG A 33 -7.54 -24.72 -33.39
N LEU A 34 -8.85 -24.52 -33.18
CA LEU A 34 -9.38 -23.82 -32.00
C LEU A 34 -8.94 -24.60 -30.76
N ILE A 35 -7.81 -24.18 -30.18
CA ILE A 35 -7.37 -24.63 -28.86
C ILE A 35 -8.32 -23.95 -27.88
N ASN A 36 -9.15 -24.73 -27.18
CA ASN A 36 -9.88 -24.24 -26.01
C ASN A 36 -8.83 -23.91 -24.95
N CYS A 37 -8.43 -22.64 -24.91
CA CYS A 37 -7.55 -22.12 -23.88
C CYS A 37 -8.42 -21.74 -22.68
N THR A 38 -8.23 -22.41 -21.55
CA THR A 38 -8.85 -21.98 -20.29
C THR A 38 -8.00 -20.86 -19.70
N ILE A 39 -8.57 -19.66 -19.64
CA ILE A 39 -7.93 -18.51 -19.01
C ILE A 39 -8.03 -18.68 -17.50
N THR A 40 -6.88 -18.72 -16.82
CA THR A 40 -6.80 -18.73 -15.35
C THR A 40 -6.46 -17.33 -14.87
N TYR A 41 -7.28 -16.78 -13.97
CA TYR A 41 -7.07 -15.47 -13.38
C TYR A 41 -6.39 -15.61 -12.02
N HIS A 42 -5.45 -14.71 -11.73
CA HIS A 42 -4.89 -14.58 -10.38
C HIS A 42 -5.84 -13.78 -9.50
N SER A 43 -5.90 -14.13 -8.21
CA SER A 43 -6.57 -13.30 -7.21
C SER A 43 -5.83 -11.96 -7.06
N PRO A 44 -6.46 -10.88 -6.56
CA PRO A 44 -5.78 -9.62 -6.27
C PRO A 44 -4.55 -9.78 -5.35
N GLU A 45 -4.65 -10.67 -4.37
CA GLU A 45 -3.58 -11.03 -3.44
C GLU A 45 -2.40 -11.69 -4.17
N ASP A 46 -2.69 -12.63 -5.07
CA ASP A 46 -1.68 -13.34 -5.86
C ASP A 46 -1.06 -12.43 -6.93
N GLY A 47 -1.88 -11.80 -7.76
CA GLY A 47 -1.44 -11.07 -8.95
C GLY A 47 -0.87 -9.68 -8.64
N ASN A 48 -1.68 -8.82 -8.03
CA ASN A 48 -1.36 -7.40 -7.89
C ASN A 48 -0.48 -7.09 -6.66
N ASN A 49 -0.59 -7.88 -5.60
CA ASN A 49 0.11 -7.61 -4.34
C ASN A 49 1.37 -8.47 -4.17
N ALA A 50 1.34 -9.73 -4.65
CA ALA A 50 2.48 -10.63 -4.59
C ALA A 50 3.33 -10.60 -5.87
N PHE A 51 2.78 -11.00 -7.02
CA PHE A 51 3.58 -11.21 -8.24
C PHE A 51 3.99 -9.94 -8.98
N GLY A 52 3.12 -8.95 -9.09
CA GLY A 52 3.39 -7.71 -9.83
C GLY A 52 4.58 -6.94 -9.23
N PRO A 53 4.49 -6.52 -7.95
CA PRO A 53 5.61 -5.96 -7.22
C PRO A 53 6.82 -6.90 -7.25
N GLY A 54 6.54 -8.21 -7.10
CA GLY A 54 7.36 -9.43 -7.29
C GLY A 54 8.14 -9.56 -8.62
N ALA A 55 7.73 -8.86 -9.67
CA ALA A 55 8.43 -8.83 -10.95
C ALA A 55 9.07 -7.46 -11.20
N GLY A 56 8.48 -6.40 -10.65
CA GLY A 56 8.98 -5.02 -10.74
C GLY A 56 10.36 -4.82 -10.10
N CYS A 57 10.68 -5.54 -9.01
CA CYS A 57 12.05 -5.55 -8.47
C CYS A 57 13.05 -6.36 -9.30
N GLY A 58 12.70 -6.89 -10.49
CA GLY A 58 13.67 -7.29 -11.51
C GLY A 58 14.60 -6.15 -11.96
N ILE A 59 14.32 -4.89 -11.57
CA ILE A 59 15.29 -3.78 -11.55
C ILE A 59 16.56 -4.15 -10.78
N PHE A 60 16.46 -4.96 -9.73
CA PHE A 60 17.58 -5.36 -8.88
C PHE A 60 18.70 -6.05 -9.66
N THR A 61 18.37 -7.05 -10.48
CA THR A 61 19.37 -7.77 -11.30
C THR A 61 20.05 -6.82 -12.30
N ARG A 62 19.34 -5.78 -12.75
CA ARG A 62 19.82 -4.77 -13.71
C ARG A 62 20.55 -3.59 -13.07
N SER A 63 20.32 -3.31 -11.79
CA SER A 63 20.87 -2.14 -11.07
C SER A 63 22.35 -2.27 -10.71
N GLY A 64 22.89 -3.50 -10.71
CA GLY A 64 24.21 -3.78 -10.16
C GLY A 64 24.29 -3.78 -8.63
N ALA A 65 23.16 -3.60 -7.93
CA ALA A 65 23.09 -3.70 -6.48
C ALA A 65 23.42 -5.12 -6.00
N SER A 66 23.98 -5.20 -4.79
CA SER A 66 24.44 -6.46 -4.18
C SER A 66 23.48 -7.00 -3.12
N GLY A 67 22.36 -6.31 -2.91
CA GLY A 67 21.33 -6.65 -1.92
C GLY A 67 20.35 -5.50 -1.70
N PHE A 68 19.44 -5.71 -0.76
CA PHE A 68 18.47 -4.74 -0.29
C PHE A 68 18.65 -4.46 1.19
N LEU A 69 18.34 -3.24 1.59
CA LEU A 69 18.20 -2.86 3.00
C LEU A 69 16.79 -2.35 3.25
N LEU A 70 16.09 -2.95 4.21
CA LEU A 70 14.77 -2.54 4.65
C LEU A 70 14.81 -2.05 6.09
N PRO A 71 14.48 -0.76 6.34
CA PRO A 71 14.05 -0.29 7.64
C PRO A 71 12.78 -1.05 8.07
N LEU A 72 12.93 -2.07 8.91
CA LEU A 72 11.82 -2.89 9.35
C LEU A 72 11.23 -2.23 10.60
N SER A 73 10.04 -1.65 10.44
CA SER A 73 9.33 -0.94 11.49
C SER A 73 8.14 -1.77 12.00
N SER A 74 7.55 -1.32 13.12
CA SER A 74 6.40 -1.93 13.80
C SER A 74 5.14 -2.09 12.95
N VAL A 75 5.07 -1.43 11.80
CA VAL A 75 3.82 -1.24 11.07
C VAL A 75 3.69 -2.25 9.93
N ALA A 76 2.44 -2.68 9.72
CA ALA A 76 2.02 -3.63 8.69
C ALA A 76 2.65 -3.38 7.30
N ASP A 77 2.96 -2.14 6.97
CA ASP A 77 3.50 -1.75 5.67
C ASP A 77 4.93 -2.24 5.47
N SER A 78 5.83 -2.02 6.43
CA SER A 78 7.21 -2.51 6.32
C SER A 78 7.27 -4.04 6.34
N PHE A 79 6.33 -4.68 7.05
CA PHE A 79 6.16 -6.13 7.02
C PHE A 79 5.63 -6.63 5.68
N SER A 80 4.76 -5.87 5.02
CA SER A 80 4.30 -6.17 3.66
C SER A 80 5.43 -6.02 2.65
N VAL A 81 6.28 -5.00 2.81
CA VAL A 81 7.52 -4.87 2.03
C VAL A 81 8.48 -6.02 2.30
N ALA A 82 8.64 -6.45 3.55
CA ALA A 82 9.48 -7.59 3.88
C ALA A 82 8.96 -8.87 3.23
N CYS A 83 7.64 -9.07 3.23
CA CYS A 83 6.99 -10.19 2.55
C CYS A 83 7.17 -10.11 1.04
N ILE A 84 6.96 -8.95 0.41
CA ILE A 84 7.12 -8.77 -1.03
C ILE A 84 8.59 -8.91 -1.44
N ALA A 85 9.51 -8.24 -0.74
CA ALA A 85 10.95 -8.43 -0.91
C ALA A 85 11.35 -9.90 -0.69
N TRP A 86 10.70 -10.60 0.25
CA TRP A 86 10.90 -12.03 0.40
C TRP A 86 10.25 -12.85 -0.73
N LEU A 87 9.09 -12.50 -1.28
CA LEU A 87 8.55 -13.16 -2.48
C LEU A 87 9.54 -13.06 -3.64
N HIS A 88 10.28 -11.95 -3.74
CA HIS A 88 11.38 -11.78 -4.69
C HIS A 88 12.61 -12.64 -4.37
N VAL A 89 13.07 -12.64 -3.13
CA VAL A 89 14.29 -13.34 -2.70
C VAL A 89 14.06 -14.86 -2.58
N GLY A 90 12.91 -15.22 -2.06
CA GLY A 90 12.41 -16.56 -1.84
C GLY A 90 12.18 -17.29 -3.14
N GLN A 91 11.83 -16.59 -4.22
CA GLN A 91 11.80 -17.14 -5.58
C GLN A 91 13.08 -17.92 -5.91
N LEU A 92 14.27 -17.53 -5.41
CA LEU A 92 15.57 -17.91 -5.97
C LEU A 92 16.15 -19.32 -5.64
N VAL A 93 15.50 -20.26 -4.91
CA VAL A 93 16.26 -21.42 -4.34
C VAL A 93 15.51 -22.70 -3.84
N VAL A 94 15.97 -23.94 -4.15
CA VAL A 94 15.44 -25.26 -3.64
C VAL A 94 16.43 -26.19 -2.90
N THR A 95 15.93 -26.88 -1.86
CA THR A 95 16.23 -28.30 -1.53
C THR A 95 14.95 -29.19 -1.60
N GLN A 96 15.06 -30.36 -2.24
CA GLN A 96 14.03 -31.41 -2.37
C GLN A 96 13.46 -31.87 -1.02
N ARG A 97 12.13 -32.03 -0.92
CA ARG A 97 11.51 -33.22 -0.32
C ARG A 97 10.02 -33.39 -0.66
N ASP A 98 9.75 -34.61 -1.13
CA ASP A 98 8.54 -35.43 -1.06
C ASP A 98 7.23 -34.98 -1.73
N GLU A 99 6.82 -35.83 -2.66
CA GLU A 99 5.62 -35.79 -3.49
C GLU A 99 4.32 -35.98 -2.71
N TYR A 100 3.25 -35.49 -3.36
CA TYR A 100 1.83 -35.70 -3.10
C TYR A 100 1.19 -34.80 -2.02
N TYR A 101 0.16 -34.06 -2.48
CA TYR A 101 -0.72 -33.10 -1.78
C TYR A 101 -0.27 -31.63 -1.78
N LEU A 102 -0.68 -30.86 -2.82
CA LEU A 102 -1.17 -29.45 -2.81
C LEU A 102 -0.94 -28.76 -4.18
N LEU A 103 -1.69 -29.17 -5.21
CA LEU A 103 -1.49 -28.74 -6.59
C LEU A 103 -1.92 -27.28 -6.93
N VAL A 104 -2.34 -26.49 -5.94
CA VAL A 104 -2.72 -25.07 -6.13
C VAL A 104 -2.00 -24.13 -5.15
N ILE A 105 -1.41 -24.67 -4.08
CA ILE A 105 -0.96 -23.90 -2.91
C ILE A 105 0.58 -23.74 -2.88
N ALA A 106 1.32 -24.46 -3.73
CA ALA A 106 2.77 -24.31 -3.89
C ALA A 106 3.20 -23.30 -4.99
N HIS A 107 2.25 -22.63 -5.66
CA HIS A 107 2.52 -21.85 -6.89
C HIS A 107 2.99 -20.38 -6.67
N LEU A 108 2.95 -19.81 -5.46
CA LEU A 108 2.70 -18.36 -5.31
C LEU A 108 3.82 -17.51 -4.64
N ALA A 109 5.02 -18.04 -4.54
CA ALA A 109 6.20 -17.35 -3.98
C ALA A 109 7.47 -18.17 -4.22
N HIS A 110 7.23 -19.47 -4.21
CA HIS A 110 8.16 -20.56 -4.28
C HIS A 110 8.22 -21.15 -5.70
N PHE A 111 7.85 -20.40 -6.76
CA PHE A 111 7.73 -21.01 -8.11
C PHE A 111 8.49 -20.31 -9.23
N VAL A 112 8.59 -18.98 -9.26
CA VAL A 112 9.12 -18.28 -10.47
C VAL A 112 10.63 -18.50 -10.70
N PHE A 113 11.40 -18.95 -9.71
CA PHE A 113 12.79 -19.39 -9.93
C PHE A 113 13.01 -20.87 -9.58
N TYR A 114 12.13 -21.48 -8.76
CA TYR A 114 12.13 -22.92 -8.46
C TYR A 114 11.84 -23.73 -9.71
N SER A 115 10.87 -23.28 -10.52
CA SER A 115 10.65 -23.81 -11.84
C SER A 115 11.83 -23.42 -12.71
N GLU A 116 12.27 -22.17 -12.76
CA GLU A 116 13.24 -21.75 -13.77
C GLU A 116 14.64 -22.37 -13.60
N ILE A 117 15.28 -22.38 -12.42
CA ILE A 117 16.59 -23.08 -12.25
C ILE A 117 16.43 -24.60 -12.43
N ALA A 118 15.37 -25.20 -11.87
CA ALA A 118 15.12 -26.63 -12.03
C ALA A 118 14.72 -27.02 -13.47
N ASN A 119 14.13 -26.08 -14.22
CA ASN A 119 13.80 -26.16 -15.64
C ASN A 119 14.98 -25.74 -16.53
N GLY A 120 16.15 -25.42 -15.97
CA GLY A 120 17.37 -25.14 -16.72
C GLY A 120 17.54 -23.71 -17.24
N ASN A 121 16.92 -22.70 -16.61
CA ASN A 121 17.10 -21.30 -16.93
C ASN A 121 18.47 -20.80 -16.41
N GLU A 122 19.46 -20.84 -17.29
CA GLU A 122 20.85 -20.50 -16.98
C GLU A 122 21.05 -19.03 -16.59
N GLN A 123 20.25 -18.10 -17.12
CA GLN A 123 20.38 -16.66 -16.80
C GLN A 123 20.05 -16.39 -15.34
N VAL A 124 18.93 -16.95 -14.91
CA VAL A 124 18.37 -16.94 -13.57
C VAL A 124 19.40 -17.50 -12.57
N LYS A 125 19.96 -18.68 -12.86
CA LYS A 125 21.03 -19.28 -12.06
C LYS A 125 22.30 -18.41 -11.99
N ALA A 126 22.74 -17.85 -13.12
CA ALA A 126 23.91 -16.97 -13.18
C ALA A 126 23.73 -15.71 -12.34
N ASP A 127 22.54 -15.09 -12.37
CA ASP A 127 22.23 -13.91 -11.55
C ASP A 127 22.20 -14.25 -10.05
N ALA A 128 21.62 -15.39 -9.67
CA ALA A 128 21.62 -15.85 -8.27
C ALA A 128 23.05 -16.07 -7.75
N ILE A 129 23.90 -16.75 -8.54
CA ILE A 129 25.32 -16.98 -8.22
C ILE A 129 26.05 -15.64 -8.05
N ARG A 130 25.85 -14.72 -8.99
CA ARG A 130 26.49 -13.40 -9.01
C ARG A 130 26.11 -12.55 -7.80
N ILE A 131 24.81 -12.44 -7.53
CA ILE A 131 24.27 -11.56 -6.47
C ILE A 131 24.54 -12.16 -5.09
N GLY A 132 24.27 -13.46 -4.92
CA GLY A 132 24.57 -14.19 -3.68
C GLY A 132 26.06 -14.44 -3.46
N ARG A 133 26.90 -14.17 -4.47
CA ARG A 133 28.36 -14.37 -4.45
C ARG A 133 28.73 -15.79 -4.04
N TYR A 134 28.09 -16.76 -4.69
CA TYR A 134 28.47 -18.17 -4.52
C TYR A 134 29.81 -18.41 -5.21
N ALA A 135 30.67 -19.20 -4.58
CA ALA A 135 32.00 -19.53 -5.08
C ALA A 135 32.07 -20.99 -5.50
N ASN A 136 33.11 -21.38 -6.25
CA ASN A 136 33.42 -22.78 -6.54
C ASN A 136 32.30 -23.59 -7.22
N GLY A 137 31.43 -22.93 -8.00
CA GLY A 137 30.31 -23.59 -8.67
C GLY A 137 29.11 -23.89 -7.77
N GLU A 138 29.14 -23.41 -6.52
CA GLU A 138 27.97 -23.39 -5.65
C GLU A 138 26.88 -22.51 -6.25
N PHE A 139 25.64 -22.84 -5.92
CA PHE A 139 24.45 -22.06 -6.23
C PHE A 139 23.54 -22.18 -5.01
N PRO A 140 22.60 -21.24 -4.82
CA PRO A 140 21.77 -21.29 -3.64
C PRO A 140 20.95 -22.58 -3.62
N THR A 141 20.79 -23.19 -2.44
CA THR A 141 19.94 -24.37 -2.19
C THR A 141 18.93 -24.21 -1.05
N GLU A 142 19.01 -23.17 -0.22
CA GLU A 142 17.91 -22.77 0.67
C GLU A 142 17.53 -21.28 0.50
N SER A 143 16.23 -20.99 0.46
CA SER A 143 15.71 -19.61 0.28
C SER A 143 16.10 -18.67 1.42
N ARG A 144 16.08 -19.17 2.65
CA ARG A 144 16.53 -18.42 3.85
C ARG A 144 18.03 -18.13 3.82
N GLU A 145 18.84 -19.07 3.32
CA GLU A 145 20.28 -18.90 3.21
C GLU A 145 20.63 -17.81 2.17
N PHE A 146 19.96 -17.84 1.03
CA PHE A 146 20.10 -16.80 0.02
C PHE A 146 19.57 -15.45 0.52
N ALA A 147 18.43 -15.44 1.21
CA ALA A 147 17.90 -14.22 1.83
C ALA A 147 18.89 -13.58 2.79
N LYS A 148 19.60 -14.38 3.60
CA LYS A 148 20.62 -13.88 4.51
C LYS A 148 21.78 -13.19 3.79
N ARG A 149 22.03 -13.53 2.51
CA ARG A 149 23.12 -12.93 1.72
C ARG A 149 22.74 -11.62 1.06
N ILE A 150 21.47 -11.46 0.70
CA ILE A 150 21.02 -10.37 -0.16
C ILE A 150 19.97 -9.46 0.48
N PHE A 151 19.35 -9.86 1.58
CA PHE A 151 18.29 -9.10 2.23
C PHE A 151 18.66 -8.77 3.68
N TYR A 152 18.81 -7.46 3.92
CA TYR A 152 19.19 -6.90 5.20
C TYR A 152 18.01 -6.14 5.78
N THR A 153 17.67 -6.43 7.04
CA THR A 153 16.61 -5.73 7.76
C THR A 153 17.20 -5.02 8.96
N VAL A 154 16.69 -3.84 9.29
CA VAL A 154 17.14 -3.10 10.48
C VAL A 154 15.95 -2.54 11.24
N PHE A 155 15.80 -2.94 12.50
CA PHE A 155 14.92 -2.32 13.46
C PHE A 155 15.64 -1.17 14.15
N MET A 156 15.10 0.05 14.02
CA MET A 156 15.69 1.28 14.57
C MET A 156 14.80 1.83 15.70
N GLY A 157 14.90 1.19 16.86
CA GLY A 157 14.12 1.54 18.04
C GLY A 157 14.55 2.86 18.69
N SER A 158 13.63 3.49 19.41
CA SER A 158 13.92 4.56 20.37
C SER A 158 13.43 4.18 21.76
N GLU A 159 13.65 5.06 22.74
CA GLU A 159 13.12 4.92 24.11
C GLU A 159 11.60 4.71 24.17
N ASN A 160 10.88 5.09 23.11
CA ASN A 160 9.43 4.98 23.00
C ASN A 160 8.97 3.66 22.36
N SER A 161 9.89 2.91 21.74
CA SER A 161 9.54 1.68 21.02
C SER A 161 9.22 0.53 21.96
N SER A 162 8.13 -0.19 21.71
CA SER A 162 7.69 -1.29 22.57
C SER A 162 8.53 -2.56 22.36
N GLN A 163 8.61 -3.40 23.41
CA GLN A 163 9.30 -4.68 23.33
C GLN A 163 8.60 -5.63 22.36
N GLU A 164 7.26 -5.60 22.31
CA GLU A 164 6.41 -6.38 21.42
C GLU A 164 6.72 -6.08 19.95
N THR A 165 6.82 -4.80 19.60
CA THR A 165 7.20 -4.35 18.26
C THR A 165 8.58 -4.87 17.86
N ARG A 166 9.56 -4.73 18.75
CA ARG A 166 10.93 -5.20 18.54
C ARG A 166 10.97 -6.72 18.31
N MET A 167 10.23 -7.48 19.10
CA MET A 167 10.13 -8.93 18.97
C MET A 167 9.44 -9.37 17.67
N ARG A 168 8.39 -8.67 17.23
CA ARG A 168 7.72 -8.95 15.95
C ARG A 168 8.66 -8.75 14.76
N ALA A 169 9.40 -7.64 14.74
CA ALA A 169 10.41 -7.36 13.71
C ALA A 169 11.45 -8.48 13.63
N LYS A 170 11.99 -8.90 14.79
CA LYS A 170 12.95 -10.01 14.85
C LYS A 170 12.34 -11.34 14.40
N LYS A 171 11.15 -11.69 14.87
CA LYS A 171 10.46 -12.95 14.53
C LYS A 171 10.25 -13.07 13.02
N LEU A 172 9.75 -12.03 12.36
CA LEU A 172 9.60 -12.07 10.91
C LEU A 172 10.95 -12.14 10.19
N ALA A 173 11.94 -11.37 10.64
CA ALA A 173 13.27 -11.40 10.04
C ALA A 173 13.91 -12.80 10.10
N ASP A 174 13.72 -13.52 11.21
CA ASP A 174 14.15 -14.91 11.39
C ASP A 174 13.33 -15.88 10.51
N GLU A 175 12.01 -15.70 10.38
CA GLU A 175 11.16 -16.51 9.49
C GLU A 175 11.54 -16.36 8.01
N ILE A 176 11.87 -15.13 7.58
CA ILE A 176 12.34 -14.77 6.23
C ILE A 176 13.77 -15.29 5.98
N GLY A 177 14.61 -15.33 7.01
CA GLY A 177 16.04 -15.62 6.90
C GLY A 177 16.90 -14.38 6.57
N SER A 178 16.36 -13.17 6.73
CA SER A 178 17.12 -11.94 6.47
C SER A 178 18.27 -11.73 7.46
N TRP A 179 19.29 -10.96 7.08
CA TRP A 179 20.29 -10.50 8.03
C TRP A 179 19.75 -9.31 8.84
N HIS A 180 19.43 -9.54 10.10
CA HIS A 180 18.71 -8.58 10.94
C HIS A 180 19.62 -7.80 11.89
N LEU A 181 19.47 -6.48 11.90
CA LEU A 181 20.03 -5.58 12.89
C LEU A 181 18.94 -5.01 13.79
N ASP A 182 19.34 -4.76 15.03
CA ASP A 182 18.51 -4.15 16.04
C ASP A 182 19.32 -3.07 16.76
N VAL A 183 18.96 -1.82 16.53
CA VAL A 183 19.74 -0.65 16.95
C VAL A 183 18.86 0.38 17.63
N SER A 184 19.39 1.03 18.68
CA SER A 184 18.77 2.20 19.29
C SER A 184 19.31 3.48 18.63
N ILE A 185 18.41 4.41 18.32
CA ILE A 185 18.77 5.74 17.77
C ILE A 185 18.92 6.81 18.86
N ASP A 186 18.68 6.48 20.12
CA ASP A 186 18.53 7.46 21.22
C ASP A 186 19.77 8.31 21.44
N THR A 187 20.96 7.71 21.33
CA THR A 187 22.23 8.44 21.45
C THR A 187 22.36 9.51 20.37
N VAL A 188 21.98 9.19 19.13
CA VAL A 188 22.07 10.12 17.99
C VAL A 188 21.01 11.22 18.14
N VAL A 189 19.78 10.85 18.49
CA VAL A 189 18.69 11.81 18.77
C VAL A 189 19.11 12.77 19.88
N SER A 190 19.63 12.25 21.00
CA SER A 190 20.10 13.04 22.13
C SER A 190 21.23 14.00 21.77
N ALA A 191 22.16 13.58 20.90
CA ALA A 191 23.22 14.45 20.40
C ALA A 191 22.64 15.64 19.60
N PHE A 192 21.69 15.39 18.69
CA PHE A 192 21.02 16.46 17.94
C PHE A 192 20.24 17.42 18.85
N LEU A 193 19.52 16.89 19.84
CA LEU A 193 18.78 17.71 20.80
C LEU A 193 19.71 18.55 21.70
N SER A 194 20.84 17.99 22.10
CA SER A 194 21.87 18.69 22.89
C SER A 194 22.50 19.83 22.08
N LEU A 195 22.79 19.58 20.80
CA LEU A 195 23.26 20.62 19.87
C LEU A 195 22.22 21.72 19.71
N PHE A 196 20.94 21.39 19.49
CA PHE A 196 19.87 22.37 19.37
C PHE A 196 19.72 23.22 20.65
N GLN A 197 19.82 22.61 21.83
CA GLN A 197 19.80 23.31 23.11
C GLN A 197 21.01 24.24 23.25
N THR A 198 22.19 23.81 22.83
CA THR A 198 23.41 24.64 22.86
C THR A 198 23.28 25.85 21.95
N LEU A 199 22.69 25.69 20.77
CA LEU A 199 22.53 26.76 19.78
C LEU A 199 21.42 27.76 20.13
N THR A 200 20.34 27.31 20.78
CA THR A 200 19.11 28.11 20.94
C THR A 200 18.76 28.42 22.39
N GLY A 201 19.39 27.76 23.36
CA GLY A 201 19.03 27.82 24.78
C GLY A 201 17.73 27.11 25.14
N LYS A 202 17.04 26.47 24.18
CA LYS A 202 15.75 25.79 24.39
C LYS A 202 15.86 24.30 24.10
N ARG A 203 15.20 23.47 24.91
CA ARG A 203 15.05 22.03 24.65
C ARG A 203 13.58 21.72 24.40
N PRO A 204 13.21 21.17 23.22
CA PRO A 204 11.84 20.82 22.92
C PRO A 204 11.35 19.68 23.83
N ARG A 205 10.05 19.68 24.12
CA ARG A 205 9.38 18.63 24.92
C ARG A 205 8.26 17.97 24.12
N TYR A 206 7.98 16.69 24.39
CA TYR A 206 6.81 16.03 23.82
C TYR A 206 5.54 16.67 24.37
N LYS A 207 4.44 16.54 23.62
CA LYS A 207 3.13 17.08 24.01
C LYS A 207 2.65 16.49 25.34
N VAL A 208 2.88 15.18 25.53
CA VAL A 208 2.59 14.47 26.79
C VAL A 208 3.37 14.99 27.98
N ASP A 209 4.48 15.70 27.75
CA ASP A 209 5.34 16.33 28.77
C ASP A 209 5.15 17.85 28.85
N GLY A 210 4.06 18.37 28.28
CA GLY A 210 3.70 19.80 28.29
C GLY A 210 4.40 20.65 27.21
N GLY A 211 4.93 20.02 26.16
CA GLY A 211 5.40 20.71 24.96
C GLY A 211 4.26 21.17 24.03
N SER A 212 4.55 22.13 23.16
CA SER A 212 3.63 22.55 22.10
C SER A 212 3.55 21.53 20.95
N ASN A 213 2.52 21.65 20.09
CA ASN A 213 2.41 20.82 18.88
C ASN A 213 3.64 20.95 17.97
N VAL A 214 4.29 22.12 17.93
CA VAL A 214 5.49 22.37 17.12
C VAL A 214 6.69 21.60 17.67
N GLU A 215 6.88 21.64 19.00
CA GLU A 215 7.95 20.86 19.65
C GLU A 215 7.74 19.36 19.45
N ASN A 216 6.51 18.89 19.65
CA ASN A 216 6.14 17.49 19.50
C ASN A 216 6.43 16.97 18.08
N LEU A 217 5.94 17.68 17.06
CA LEU A 217 6.22 17.33 15.66
C LEU A 217 7.71 17.45 15.34
N GLY A 218 8.42 18.41 15.91
CA GLY A 218 9.87 18.54 15.77
C GLY A 218 10.62 17.30 16.27
N LEU A 219 10.25 16.80 17.45
CA LEU A 219 10.82 15.60 18.08
C LEU A 219 10.52 14.32 17.30
N GLN A 220 9.31 14.17 16.77
CA GLN A 220 8.97 13.03 15.91
C GLN A 220 9.74 13.07 14.58
N ASN A 221 9.78 14.25 13.94
CA ASN A 221 10.46 14.42 12.65
C ASN A 221 11.95 14.13 12.73
N ILE A 222 12.65 14.54 13.80
CA ILE A 222 14.08 14.29 13.92
C ILE A 222 14.39 12.80 14.09
N GLN A 223 13.59 12.07 14.86
CA GLN A 223 13.70 10.61 14.97
C GLN A 223 13.50 9.95 13.60
N ALA A 224 12.44 10.33 12.87
CA ALA A 224 12.13 9.79 11.56
C ALA A 224 13.26 10.02 10.53
N ARG A 225 13.86 11.22 10.53
CA ARG A 225 14.99 11.56 9.62
C ARG A 225 16.30 10.86 9.98
N ILE A 226 16.60 10.71 11.27
CA ILE A 226 17.80 9.99 11.71
C ILE A 226 17.76 8.54 11.24
N ARG A 227 16.58 7.89 11.29
CA ARG A 227 16.39 6.54 10.75
C ARG A 227 16.72 6.45 9.26
N MET A 228 16.32 7.44 8.46
CA MET A 228 16.68 7.50 7.03
C MET A 228 18.20 7.60 6.84
N VAL A 229 18.85 8.53 7.55
CA VAL A 229 20.31 8.71 7.46
C VAL A 229 21.04 7.41 7.82
N LEU A 230 20.61 6.74 8.89
CA LEU A 230 21.17 5.46 9.32
C LEU A 230 20.93 4.35 8.29
N ALA A 231 19.74 4.26 7.71
CA ALA A 231 19.42 3.28 6.66
C ALA A 231 20.35 3.40 5.44
N PHE A 232 20.56 4.62 4.92
CA PHE A 232 21.47 4.84 3.79
C PHE A 232 22.94 4.61 4.14
N MET A 233 23.36 4.97 5.36
CA MET A 233 24.71 4.68 5.84
C MET A 233 24.95 3.16 5.88
N LEU A 234 24.01 2.39 6.42
CA LEU A 234 24.08 0.93 6.45
C LEU A 234 24.06 0.35 5.03
N ALA A 235 23.20 0.83 4.15
CA ALA A 235 23.10 0.34 2.77
C ALA A 235 24.39 0.57 1.97
N SER A 236 25.12 1.63 2.29
CA SER A 236 26.41 1.96 1.67
C SER A 236 27.58 1.18 2.27
N LEU A 237 27.56 0.90 3.58
CA LEU A 237 28.73 0.38 4.31
C LEU A 237 28.64 -1.10 4.71
N LEU A 238 27.44 -1.69 4.85
CA LEU A 238 27.31 -3.11 5.17
C LEU A 238 27.94 -4.04 4.11
N PRO A 239 27.89 -3.75 2.79
CA PRO A 239 28.67 -4.52 1.83
C PRO A 239 30.15 -4.55 2.24
N TRP A 240 30.75 -3.39 2.51
CA TRP A 240 32.15 -3.27 2.95
C TRP A 240 32.42 -4.06 4.24
N VAL A 241 31.56 -3.95 5.26
CA VAL A 241 31.66 -4.72 6.51
C VAL A 241 31.69 -6.23 6.26
N HIS A 242 30.95 -6.70 5.25
CA HIS A 242 30.89 -8.11 4.88
C HIS A 242 31.92 -8.51 3.80
N ASN A 243 32.94 -7.68 3.53
CA ASN A 243 33.90 -7.88 2.45
C ASN A 243 33.23 -8.09 1.08
N LYS A 244 32.06 -7.47 0.89
CA LYS A 244 31.32 -7.40 -0.37
C LYS A 244 31.58 -6.05 -1.03
N GLN A 245 31.68 -6.06 -2.36
CA GLN A 245 31.67 -4.85 -3.18
C GLN A 245 30.24 -4.49 -3.57
N GLY A 246 30.02 -3.22 -3.89
CA GLY A 246 28.72 -2.70 -4.31
C GLY A 246 27.98 -2.00 -3.17
N PHE A 247 26.68 -1.86 -3.34
CA PHE A 247 25.77 -1.16 -2.43
C PHE A 247 24.48 -1.98 -2.28
N TYR A 248 23.68 -1.62 -1.28
CA TYR A 248 22.31 -2.11 -1.14
C TYR A 248 21.31 -1.05 -1.56
N LEU A 249 20.20 -1.48 -2.17
CA LEU A 249 19.07 -0.59 -2.43
C LEU A 249 18.24 -0.47 -1.15
N VAL A 250 18.01 0.75 -0.70
CA VAL A 250 17.11 1.04 0.42
C VAL A 250 15.67 0.89 -0.07
N LEU A 251 14.88 0.08 0.64
CA LEU A 251 13.47 -0.13 0.36
C LEU A 251 12.61 0.81 1.22
N GLY A 252 11.70 1.53 0.57
CA GLY A 252 10.67 2.33 1.23
C GLY A 252 9.42 1.50 1.51
N SER A 253 8.62 1.94 2.48
CA SER A 253 7.42 1.22 2.91
C SER A 253 6.21 2.11 3.15
N SER A 254 6.10 3.24 2.46
CA SER A 254 4.87 4.05 2.48
C SER A 254 3.83 3.45 1.56
N ASN A 255 2.56 3.44 1.95
CA ASN A 255 1.46 2.99 1.09
C ASN A 255 0.82 4.15 0.31
N VAL A 256 -0.09 3.82 -0.62
CA VAL A 256 -0.70 4.82 -1.53
C VAL A 256 -1.60 5.82 -0.79
N ASP A 257 -2.28 5.38 0.27
CA ASP A 257 -3.22 6.21 1.05
C ASP A 257 -2.46 7.25 1.88
N GLU A 258 -1.34 6.85 2.49
CA GLU A 258 -0.40 7.74 3.19
C GLU A 258 0.23 8.76 2.24
N GLY A 259 0.64 8.32 1.05
CA GLY A 259 1.13 9.21 0.01
C GLY A 259 0.06 10.23 -0.40
N LEU A 260 -1.19 9.80 -0.59
CA LEU A 260 -2.29 10.66 -0.99
C LEU A 260 -2.61 11.74 0.06
N ARG A 261 -2.66 11.37 1.35
CA ARG A 261 -2.82 12.29 2.48
C ARG A 261 -1.56 13.16 2.66
N GLY A 262 -0.40 12.60 2.35
CA GLY A 262 0.91 13.10 2.75
C GLY A 262 1.18 12.90 4.24
N TYR A 263 0.71 11.79 4.81
CA TYR A 263 0.97 11.34 6.18
C TYR A 263 2.31 10.62 6.26
N LEU A 264 3.37 11.41 6.14
CA LEU A 264 4.77 10.96 6.22
C LEU A 264 5.65 12.16 6.59
N THR A 265 6.83 11.91 7.16
CA THR A 265 7.80 12.98 7.38
C THR A 265 8.62 13.17 6.12
N LYS A 266 8.69 14.40 5.60
CA LYS A 266 9.52 14.68 4.42
C LYS A 266 10.99 14.35 4.75
N TYR A 267 11.57 13.44 3.95
CA TYR A 267 12.93 12.90 4.11
C TYR A 267 13.15 11.97 5.33
N ASP A 268 12.12 11.24 5.75
CA ASP A 268 12.28 10.04 6.59
C ASP A 268 12.45 8.78 5.73
N CYS A 269 12.24 7.58 6.29
CA CYS A 269 12.32 6.31 5.57
C CYS A 269 11.26 6.13 4.46
N SER A 270 10.32 7.08 4.29
CA SER A 270 9.50 7.20 3.06
C SER A 270 10.32 7.66 1.85
N SER A 271 11.51 8.25 2.09
CA SER A 271 12.54 8.56 1.10
C SER A 271 13.61 7.46 1.11
N ALA A 272 13.46 6.53 0.19
CA ALA A 272 14.33 5.40 -0.13
C ALA A 272 14.64 5.36 -1.64
N ASP A 273 15.37 4.34 -2.10
CA ASP A 273 15.70 4.19 -3.53
C ASP A 273 14.49 3.74 -4.36
N ILE A 274 13.77 2.74 -3.86
CA ILE A 274 12.55 2.20 -4.48
C ILE A 274 11.52 1.81 -3.42
N ASN A 275 10.23 1.88 -3.76
CA ASN A 275 9.14 1.49 -2.87
C ASN A 275 8.21 0.47 -3.56
N PRO A 276 8.25 -0.82 -3.19
CA PRO A 276 7.45 -1.85 -3.85
C PRO A 276 5.95 -1.76 -3.52
N ILE A 277 5.55 -1.08 -2.44
CA ILE A 277 4.15 -0.97 -1.99
C ILE A 277 3.56 0.44 -2.15
N GLY A 278 4.33 1.39 -2.69
CA GLY A 278 3.93 2.81 -2.75
C GLY A 278 2.66 3.11 -3.54
N SER A 279 2.17 2.14 -4.32
CA SER A 279 0.91 2.24 -5.05
C SER A 279 -0.11 1.15 -4.66
N ILE A 280 -0.01 0.55 -3.47
CA ILE A 280 -0.96 -0.43 -2.94
C ILE A 280 -1.73 0.19 -1.75
N SER A 281 -3.04 -0.06 -1.67
CA SER A 281 -3.90 0.44 -0.60
C SER A 281 -3.58 -0.22 0.74
N LYS A 282 -3.79 0.50 1.86
CA LYS A 282 -3.62 -0.06 3.21
C LYS A 282 -4.51 -1.27 3.43
N GLN A 283 -5.72 -1.26 2.87
CA GLN A 283 -6.67 -2.37 2.99
C GLN A 283 -6.14 -3.61 2.27
N ASP A 284 -5.63 -3.46 1.05
CA ASP A 284 -5.05 -4.57 0.28
C ASP A 284 -3.79 -5.12 0.94
N LEU A 285 -2.95 -4.26 1.54
CA LEU A 285 -1.80 -4.70 2.33
C LEU A 285 -2.23 -5.57 3.52
N ARG A 286 -3.26 -5.17 4.27
CA ARG A 286 -3.77 -5.98 5.39
C ARG A 286 -4.34 -7.31 4.91
N THR A 287 -5.09 -7.32 3.82
CA THR A 287 -5.61 -8.56 3.21
C THR A 287 -4.47 -9.46 2.76
N PHE A 288 -3.46 -8.90 2.10
CA PHE A 288 -2.24 -9.61 1.69
C PHE A 288 -1.51 -10.23 2.88
N LEU A 289 -1.36 -9.52 4.01
CA LEU A 289 -0.70 -10.07 5.21
C LEU A 289 -1.45 -11.28 5.78
N ARG A 290 -2.79 -11.24 5.84
CA ARG A 290 -3.59 -12.39 6.29
C ARG A 290 -3.46 -13.57 5.33
N TRP A 291 -3.48 -13.29 4.03
CA TRP A 291 -3.28 -14.29 3.00
C TRP A 291 -1.87 -14.91 3.11
N ALA A 292 -0.83 -14.09 3.28
CA ALA A 292 0.55 -14.53 3.44
C ALA A 292 0.76 -15.35 4.71
N ALA A 293 0.11 -14.99 5.81
CA ALA A 293 0.17 -15.75 7.07
C ALA A 293 -0.32 -17.20 6.90
N THR A 294 -1.32 -17.39 6.04
CA THR A 294 -2.00 -18.68 5.84
C THR A 294 -1.40 -19.50 4.70
N HIS A 295 -0.99 -18.84 3.61
CA HIS A 295 -0.56 -19.51 2.38
C HIS A 295 0.96 -19.61 2.24
N LEU A 296 1.72 -18.71 2.88
CA LEU A 296 3.19 -18.68 2.78
C LEU A 296 3.90 -19.21 4.02
N GLY A 297 3.17 -19.62 5.06
CA GLY A 297 3.73 -20.19 6.28
C GLY A 297 4.33 -19.18 7.26
N TYR A 298 4.03 -17.88 7.12
CA TYR A 298 4.51 -16.81 8.00
C TYR A 298 3.52 -16.49 9.11
N SER A 299 3.45 -17.37 10.11
CA SER A 299 2.49 -17.23 11.22
C SER A 299 2.60 -15.88 11.96
N SER A 300 3.80 -15.28 12.01
CA SER A 300 4.01 -13.97 12.63
C SER A 300 3.20 -12.84 11.98
N LEU A 301 2.85 -12.95 10.69
CA LEU A 301 2.10 -11.92 9.98
C LEU A 301 0.66 -11.76 10.48
N ALA A 302 0.05 -12.82 11.02
CA ALA A 302 -1.27 -12.73 11.63
C ALA A 302 -1.24 -11.87 12.91
N GLU A 303 -0.20 -12.06 13.75
CA GLU A 303 0.01 -11.26 14.96
C GLU A 303 0.33 -9.79 14.63
N ILE A 304 1.05 -9.57 13.52
CA ILE A 304 1.39 -8.24 13.01
C ILE A 304 0.15 -7.52 12.48
N GLU A 305 -0.69 -8.18 11.69
CA GLU A 305 -1.89 -7.56 11.12
C GLU A 305 -2.93 -7.23 12.19
N ALA A 306 -3.02 -8.06 13.23
CA ALA A 306 -3.90 -7.83 14.37
C ALA A 306 -3.41 -6.71 15.31
N ALA A 307 -2.14 -6.30 15.19
CA ALA A 307 -1.58 -5.25 16.03
C ALA A 307 -2.17 -3.87 15.69
N PRO A 308 -2.44 -3.00 16.69
CA PRO A 308 -2.87 -1.64 16.43
C PRO A 308 -1.82 -0.87 15.61
N PRO A 309 -2.22 -0.14 14.55
CA PRO A 309 -1.29 0.69 13.78
C PRO A 309 -0.87 1.90 14.63
N THR A 310 0.40 1.92 15.03
CA THR A 310 0.99 3.02 15.79
C THR A 310 2.42 3.31 15.36
N ALA A 311 2.77 4.60 15.31
CA ALA A 311 4.09 5.07 14.92
C ALA A 311 5.14 4.99 16.06
N GLU A 312 4.71 4.83 17.33
CA GLU A 312 5.58 4.79 18.53
C GLU A 312 6.66 5.91 18.55
N LEU A 313 6.34 7.13 18.06
CA LEU A 313 7.27 8.26 18.02
C LEU A 313 7.17 9.19 19.23
N GLU A 314 6.14 9.01 20.05
CA GLU A 314 5.89 9.71 21.31
C GLU A 314 5.92 8.73 22.49
N PRO A 315 6.23 9.19 23.72
CA PRO A 315 6.17 8.35 24.90
C PRO A 315 4.79 7.71 25.08
N ILE A 316 4.74 6.39 25.07
CA ILE A 316 3.51 5.62 25.31
C ILE A 316 3.16 5.74 26.79
N ARG A 317 1.92 6.16 27.09
CA ARG A 317 1.38 6.21 28.45
C ARG A 317 0.14 5.32 28.53
N SER A 318 -0.24 4.88 29.72
CA SER A 318 -1.41 4.01 29.92
C SER A 318 -2.72 4.56 29.34
N ASN A 319 -2.80 5.88 29.15
CA ASN A 319 -3.95 6.58 28.57
C ASN A 319 -3.70 7.16 27.17
N TYR A 320 -2.55 6.89 26.54
CA TYR A 320 -2.19 7.51 25.27
C TYR A 320 -1.37 6.57 24.38
N SER A 321 -1.93 6.28 23.20
CA SER A 321 -1.24 5.64 22.08
C SER A 321 -1.50 6.44 20.81
N GLN A 322 -0.47 6.59 19.99
CA GLN A 322 -0.53 7.33 18.73
C GLN A 322 -1.12 6.42 17.64
N LEU A 323 -2.44 6.48 17.44
CA LEU A 323 -3.14 5.75 16.38
C LEU A 323 -3.18 6.58 15.08
N ASP A 324 -2.79 5.98 13.97
CA ASP A 324 -2.62 6.69 12.69
C ASP A 324 -3.92 7.33 12.16
N GLU A 325 -5.04 6.60 12.16
CA GLU A 325 -6.33 7.12 11.68
C GLU A 325 -6.85 8.28 12.54
N VAL A 326 -6.57 8.24 13.84
CA VAL A 326 -6.93 9.32 14.77
C VAL A 326 -6.10 10.57 14.49
N ASP A 327 -4.79 10.43 14.28
CA ASP A 327 -3.91 11.57 13.95
C ASP A 327 -4.18 12.13 12.54
N MET A 328 -4.55 11.27 11.59
CA MET A 328 -4.98 11.71 10.26
C MET A 328 -6.36 12.40 10.29
N GLY A 329 -7.22 12.03 11.25
CA GLY A 329 -8.61 12.48 11.31
C GLY A 329 -9.48 11.91 10.18
N MET A 330 -9.10 10.74 9.67
CA MET A 330 -9.81 10.01 8.61
C MET A 330 -9.35 8.55 8.61
N THR A 331 -10.25 7.63 8.27
CA THR A 331 -9.91 6.20 8.17
C THR A 331 -9.23 5.90 6.84
N TYR A 332 -8.51 4.77 6.77
CA TYR A 332 -7.97 4.27 5.51
C TYR A 332 -9.07 3.93 4.49
N GLU A 333 -10.25 3.50 4.96
CA GLU A 333 -11.41 3.28 4.09
C GLU A 333 -11.89 4.58 3.43
N GLU A 334 -11.99 5.66 4.22
CA GLU A 334 -12.34 6.99 3.70
C GLU A 334 -11.29 7.48 2.71
N LEU A 335 -10.00 7.30 3.01
CA LEU A 335 -8.89 7.69 2.14
C LEU A 335 -8.93 7.01 0.77
N SER A 336 -9.16 5.70 0.72
CA SER A 336 -9.28 4.98 -0.55
C SER A 336 -10.48 5.46 -1.37
N VAL A 337 -11.61 5.81 -0.72
CA VAL A 337 -12.77 6.42 -1.40
C VAL A 337 -12.41 7.80 -1.96
N TYR A 338 -11.76 8.66 -1.18
CA TYR A 338 -11.30 9.97 -1.64
C TYR A 338 -10.33 9.86 -2.81
N GLY A 339 -9.39 8.91 -2.77
CA GLY A 339 -8.42 8.64 -3.82
C GLY A 339 -9.10 8.30 -5.15
N ARG A 340 -10.00 7.32 -5.13
CA ARG A 340 -10.77 6.91 -6.32
C ARG A 340 -11.62 8.05 -6.86
N LEU A 341 -12.38 8.76 -6.01
CA LEU A 341 -13.19 9.91 -6.44
C LEU A 341 -12.33 11.01 -7.07
N ARG A 342 -11.21 11.35 -6.45
CA ARG A 342 -10.30 12.40 -6.93
C ARG A 342 -9.64 12.05 -8.27
N LYS A 343 -9.11 10.83 -8.41
CA LYS A 343 -8.25 10.46 -9.53
C LYS A 343 -9.02 9.77 -10.67
N ILE A 344 -9.85 8.79 -10.36
CA ILE A 344 -10.60 8.01 -11.35
C ILE A 344 -11.85 8.76 -11.80
N PHE A 345 -12.63 9.29 -10.85
CA PHE A 345 -13.87 10.04 -11.16
C PHE A 345 -13.65 11.54 -11.32
N HIS A 346 -12.39 11.99 -11.33
CA HIS A 346 -11.99 13.38 -11.55
C HIS A 346 -12.70 14.42 -10.67
N CYS A 347 -13.06 14.03 -9.44
CA CYS A 347 -13.82 14.90 -8.55
C CYS A 347 -12.92 15.91 -7.83
N GLY A 348 -13.21 17.20 -8.01
CA GLY A 348 -12.75 18.27 -7.11
C GLY A 348 -13.58 18.34 -5.83
N PRO A 349 -13.36 19.33 -4.94
CA PRO A 349 -14.02 19.37 -3.64
C PRO A 349 -15.56 19.37 -3.72
N VAL A 350 -16.13 20.19 -4.59
CA VAL A 350 -17.59 20.33 -4.71
C VAL A 350 -18.25 19.07 -5.29
N SER A 351 -17.66 18.47 -6.32
CA SER A 351 -18.22 17.24 -6.91
C SER A 351 -18.02 16.03 -6.00
N MET A 352 -16.89 15.94 -5.28
CA MET A 352 -16.68 14.92 -4.27
C MET A 352 -17.72 15.03 -3.15
N PHE A 353 -17.98 16.24 -2.63
CA PHE A 353 -19.04 16.49 -1.65
C PHE A 353 -20.40 15.99 -2.13
N LYS A 354 -20.85 16.40 -3.33
CA LYS A 354 -22.14 15.95 -3.89
C LYS A 354 -22.23 14.43 -4.00
N ASN A 355 -21.17 13.79 -4.47
CA ASN A 355 -21.12 12.34 -4.61
C ASN A 355 -21.20 11.62 -3.26
N LEU A 356 -20.50 12.14 -2.26
CA LEU A 356 -20.47 11.56 -0.92
C LEU A 356 -21.75 11.83 -0.13
N CYS A 357 -22.44 12.94 -0.34
CA CYS A 357 -23.78 13.14 0.23
C CYS A 357 -24.75 12.03 -0.21
N TYR A 358 -24.65 11.58 -1.47
CA TYR A 358 -25.43 10.44 -1.94
C TYR A 358 -24.95 9.11 -1.33
N ARG A 359 -23.64 8.83 -1.37
CA ARG A 359 -23.07 7.55 -0.89
C ARG A 359 -23.12 7.36 0.63
N TRP A 360 -22.99 8.43 1.39
CA TRP A 360 -22.90 8.43 2.85
C TRP A 360 -24.12 9.03 3.54
N GLY A 361 -25.10 9.54 2.79
CA GLY A 361 -26.28 10.23 3.35
C GLY A 361 -27.14 9.39 4.29
N ALA A 362 -27.05 8.06 4.23
CA ALA A 362 -27.70 7.16 5.20
C ALA A 362 -27.02 7.15 6.58
N ARG A 363 -25.76 7.60 6.66
CA ARG A 363 -24.91 7.53 7.88
C ARG A 363 -24.46 8.89 8.37
N LEU A 364 -24.33 9.89 7.50
CA LEU A 364 -23.76 11.20 7.80
C LEU A 364 -24.65 12.31 7.21
N THR A 365 -24.76 13.40 7.94
CA THR A 365 -25.43 14.63 7.49
C THR A 365 -24.60 15.35 6.41
N PRO A 366 -25.22 16.20 5.57
CA PRO A 366 -24.48 17.04 4.61
C PRO A 366 -23.37 17.85 5.29
N SER A 367 -23.64 18.43 6.47
CA SER A 367 -22.65 19.16 7.26
C SER A 367 -21.42 18.31 7.64
N GLU A 368 -21.61 17.06 8.08
CA GLU A 368 -20.50 16.17 8.42
C GLU A 368 -19.70 15.73 7.19
N VAL A 369 -20.37 15.45 6.07
CA VAL A 369 -19.71 15.13 4.80
C VAL A 369 -18.87 16.32 4.32
N ALA A 370 -19.40 17.54 4.44
CA ALA A 370 -18.68 18.76 4.08
C ALA A 370 -17.39 18.91 4.88
N GLU A 371 -17.42 18.73 6.20
CA GLU A 371 -16.23 18.84 7.05
C GLU A 371 -15.18 17.78 6.69
N LYS A 372 -15.60 16.54 6.44
CA LYS A 372 -14.70 15.47 5.97
C LYS A 372 -14.03 15.80 4.64
N VAL A 373 -14.78 16.28 3.64
CA VAL A 373 -14.25 16.66 2.33
C VAL A 373 -13.29 17.84 2.43
N LYS A 374 -13.64 18.88 3.20
CA LYS A 374 -12.76 20.03 3.43
C LYS A 374 -11.47 19.63 4.12
N HIS A 375 -11.57 18.76 5.15
CA HIS A 375 -10.41 18.24 5.88
C HIS A 375 -9.47 17.46 4.95
N PHE A 376 -10.01 16.55 4.13
CA PHE A 376 -9.22 15.84 3.11
C PHE A 376 -8.49 16.79 2.15
N PHE A 377 -9.19 17.71 1.50
CA PHE A 377 -8.58 18.62 0.52
C PHE A 377 -7.58 19.60 1.15
N LYS A 378 -7.81 20.02 2.40
CA LYS A 378 -6.85 20.82 3.16
C LYS A 378 -5.53 20.05 3.34
N TYR A 379 -5.58 18.82 3.87
CA TYR A 379 -4.37 18.04 4.13
C TYR A 379 -3.68 17.55 2.86
N TYR A 380 -4.45 17.12 1.86
CA TYR A 380 -3.93 16.82 0.53
C TYR A 380 -3.14 18.01 -0.03
N SER A 381 -3.71 19.22 0.02
CA SER A 381 -3.10 20.40 -0.60
C SER A 381 -1.87 20.92 0.15
N ILE A 382 -1.88 20.98 1.49
CA ILE A 382 -0.70 21.42 2.25
C ILE A 382 0.45 20.42 2.16
N ASN A 383 0.16 19.13 2.00
CA ASN A 383 1.18 18.09 1.97
C ASN A 383 1.60 17.69 0.55
N ARG A 384 0.97 18.21 -0.52
CA ARG A 384 1.27 17.78 -1.89
C ARG A 384 2.74 17.94 -2.27
N HIS A 385 3.42 18.95 -1.73
CA HIS A 385 4.85 19.17 -1.90
C HIS A 385 5.76 18.01 -1.43
N LYS A 386 5.23 17.04 -0.68
CA LYS A 386 5.94 15.82 -0.31
C LYS A 386 5.97 14.82 -1.46
N MET A 387 4.94 14.79 -2.31
CA MET A 387 4.86 13.88 -3.45
C MET A 387 5.89 14.16 -4.53
N THR A 388 6.37 15.40 -4.63
CA THR A 388 7.39 15.78 -5.62
C THR A 388 8.76 15.16 -5.34
N VAL A 389 8.96 14.60 -4.13
CA VAL A 389 10.22 13.97 -3.71
C VAL A 389 9.98 12.58 -3.11
N LEU A 390 8.76 12.05 -3.22
CA LEU A 390 8.46 10.72 -2.71
C LEU A 390 9.19 9.68 -3.58
N THR A 391 9.62 8.60 -2.94
CA THR A 391 10.33 7.50 -3.60
C THR A 391 9.52 6.94 -4.77
N PRO A 392 10.17 6.67 -5.92
CA PRO A 392 9.52 6.00 -7.04
C PRO A 392 9.01 4.63 -6.62
N SER A 393 7.74 4.36 -6.92
CA SER A 393 7.08 3.14 -6.50
C SER A 393 6.67 2.25 -7.67
N TYR A 394 6.50 0.96 -7.39
CA TYR A 394 5.72 0.09 -8.27
C TYR A 394 4.33 0.69 -8.50
N HIS A 395 3.79 0.57 -9.71
CA HIS A 395 2.46 1.05 -10.05
C HIS A 395 1.46 -0.10 -10.01
N ALA A 396 0.43 0.01 -9.17
CA ALA A 396 -0.63 -0.99 -9.03
C ALA A 396 -2.01 -0.32 -9.08
N GLU A 397 -2.26 0.61 -8.16
CA GLU A 397 -3.54 1.31 -8.07
C GLU A 397 -3.72 2.40 -9.13
N SER A 398 -4.87 2.37 -9.81
CA SER A 398 -5.26 3.38 -10.81
C SER A 398 -5.57 4.77 -10.21
N TYR A 399 -5.55 4.91 -8.89
CA TYR A 399 -5.70 6.18 -8.19
C TYR A 399 -4.41 6.72 -7.57
N SER A 400 -3.25 6.16 -7.92
CA SER A 400 -1.95 6.57 -7.39
C SER A 400 -1.74 8.09 -7.45
N PRO A 401 -1.24 8.74 -6.37
CA PRO A 401 -0.94 10.16 -6.33
C PRO A 401 0.46 10.51 -6.88
N GLU A 402 1.19 9.55 -7.46
CA GLU A 402 2.57 9.67 -7.97
C GLU A 402 2.72 10.84 -8.96
N ASP A 403 3.62 11.78 -8.66
CA ASP A 403 3.68 13.09 -9.34
C ASP A 403 4.65 13.14 -10.53
N ASN A 404 5.58 12.18 -10.67
CA ASN A 404 6.58 12.23 -11.73
C ASN A 404 6.04 11.79 -13.09
N ARG A 405 5.04 10.88 -13.11
CA ARG A 405 4.54 10.26 -14.36
C ARG A 405 3.03 10.15 -14.41
N PHE A 406 2.38 9.76 -13.32
CA PHE A 406 0.98 9.32 -13.40
C PHE A 406 -0.05 10.40 -13.05
N ASP A 407 0.24 11.25 -12.06
CA ASP A 407 -0.69 12.24 -11.52
C ASP A 407 -0.07 13.62 -11.42
N LEU A 408 0.23 14.20 -12.59
CA LEU A 408 0.79 15.55 -12.71
C LEU A 408 -0.18 16.59 -12.12
N ARG A 409 0.24 17.27 -11.04
CA ARG A 409 -0.59 18.26 -10.33
C ARG A 409 0.25 19.45 -9.86
N GLN A 410 -0.43 20.53 -9.47
CA GLN A 410 0.23 21.59 -8.71
C GLN A 410 0.71 21.04 -7.38
N PHE A 411 1.79 21.59 -6.83
CA PHE A 411 2.26 21.26 -5.48
C PHE A 411 2.21 22.47 -4.53
N LEU A 412 1.98 23.67 -5.07
CA LEU A 412 1.75 24.91 -4.33
C LEU A 412 0.30 25.36 -4.51
N TYR A 413 -0.58 24.86 -3.64
CA TYR A 413 -2.00 25.19 -3.66
C TYR A 413 -2.35 26.34 -2.71
N ASN A 414 -3.43 27.06 -3.01
CA ASN A 414 -4.17 27.78 -1.98
C ASN A 414 -4.99 26.77 -1.15
N ALA A 415 -4.41 26.29 -0.05
CA ALA A 415 -5.00 25.26 0.80
C ALA A 415 -6.29 25.68 1.54
N ARG A 416 -6.72 26.94 1.42
CA ARG A 416 -8.02 27.41 1.94
C ARG A 416 -9.19 27.10 1.01
N TRP A 417 -8.92 26.78 -0.26
CA TRP A 417 -9.93 26.47 -1.28
C TRP A 417 -11.17 27.39 -1.24
N PRO A 418 -10.98 28.73 -1.28
CA PRO A 418 -11.98 29.69 -0.81
C PRO A 418 -13.27 29.69 -1.63
N TYR A 419 -13.20 29.42 -2.93
CA TYR A 419 -14.39 29.32 -3.78
C TYR A 419 -15.11 27.99 -3.54
N GLN A 420 -14.36 26.89 -3.57
CA GLN A 420 -14.91 25.55 -3.49
C GLN A 420 -15.55 25.28 -2.12
N PHE A 421 -14.90 25.70 -1.04
CA PHE A 421 -15.44 25.49 0.32
C PHE A 421 -16.66 26.36 0.58
N ARG A 422 -16.67 27.62 0.11
CA ARG A 422 -17.88 28.45 0.14
C ARG A 422 -19.02 27.81 -0.62
N LYS A 423 -18.75 27.22 -1.80
CA LYS A 423 -19.79 26.57 -2.58
C LYS A 423 -20.34 25.32 -1.89
N ILE A 424 -19.50 24.57 -1.18
CA ILE A 424 -19.96 23.47 -0.32
C ILE A 424 -20.87 24.02 0.78
N ASP A 425 -20.48 25.10 1.45
CA ASP A 425 -21.29 25.70 2.53
C ASP A 425 -22.67 26.19 2.06
N GLU A 426 -22.75 26.74 0.84
CA GLU A 426 -24.03 27.09 0.20
C GLU A 426 -24.91 25.85 -0.01
N LEU A 427 -24.34 24.77 -0.57
CA LEU A 427 -25.08 23.54 -0.83
C LEU A 427 -25.53 22.84 0.46
N VAL A 428 -24.72 22.88 1.53
CA VAL A 428 -25.11 22.35 2.84
C VAL A 428 -26.34 23.10 3.37
N LYS A 429 -26.38 24.43 3.25
CA LYS A 429 -27.54 25.23 3.66
C LYS A 429 -28.79 24.93 2.85
N GLU A 430 -28.66 24.69 1.54
CA GLU A 430 -29.77 24.28 0.68
C GLU A 430 -30.33 22.91 1.14
N LEU A 431 -29.46 21.92 1.35
CA LEU A 431 -29.86 20.57 1.76
C LEU A 431 -30.41 20.50 3.19
N ASP A 432 -29.87 21.27 4.12
CA ASP A 432 -30.35 21.32 5.51
C ASP A 432 -31.64 22.17 5.64
N GLY A 433 -31.88 23.09 4.69
CA GLY A 433 -33.10 23.89 4.58
C GLY A 433 -34.29 23.12 4.02
N GLU A 434 -34.05 22.09 3.21
CA GLU A 434 -35.05 21.14 2.69
C GLU A 434 -35.37 20.03 3.70
N LYS A 435 -35.73 20.39 4.94
CA LYS A 435 -36.53 19.48 5.79
C LYS A 435 -37.93 19.38 5.19
N VAL A 436 -38.09 18.51 4.20
CA VAL A 436 -39.39 18.11 3.66
C VAL A 436 -40.25 17.59 4.81
N PRO A 437 -41.42 18.19 5.11
CA PRO A 437 -42.36 17.57 6.03
C PRO A 437 -42.84 16.30 5.36
N PHE A 438 -42.61 15.15 5.98
CA PHE A 438 -43.45 13.99 5.72
C PHE A 438 -44.87 14.41 6.11
N SER A 439 -45.66 14.79 5.11
CA SER A 439 -47.10 14.87 5.30
C SER A 439 -47.57 13.46 5.58
N GLU A 440 -48.09 13.25 6.78
CA GLU A 440 -48.90 12.08 7.10
C GLU A 440 -50.09 12.08 6.14
N SER A 441 -49.99 11.31 5.06
CA SER A 441 -51.16 10.91 4.31
C SER A 441 -51.84 9.79 5.09
N SER A 442 -52.70 10.18 6.02
CA SER A 442 -53.82 9.35 6.43
C SER A 442 -54.71 9.15 5.21
N ASP A 443 -54.79 7.92 4.68
CA ASP A 443 -56.06 7.38 4.20
C ASP A 443 -56.01 5.85 4.17
N HIS A 444 -56.94 5.29 4.96
CA HIS A 444 -57.29 3.90 4.99
C HIS A 444 -57.89 3.47 3.66
N GLU A 445 -57.34 2.45 2.99
CA GLU A 445 -58.18 1.55 2.20
C GLU A 445 -57.65 0.09 2.14
N LYS A 446 -58.42 -0.73 2.86
CA LYS A 446 -58.64 -2.18 2.86
C LYS A 446 -57.74 -3.13 2.04
N MET A 447 -57.13 -3.99 2.83
CA MET A 447 -56.67 -5.37 2.62
C MET A 447 -57.52 -6.22 1.66
N GLY A 448 -56.87 -6.83 0.67
CA GLY A 448 -57.36 -7.93 -0.16
C GLY A 448 -56.21 -8.85 -0.56
N THR A 449 -56.15 -10.01 0.07
CA THR A 449 -55.20 -11.12 -0.15
C THR A 449 -55.43 -11.85 -1.48
N THR A 450 -54.37 -12.25 -2.20
CA THR A 450 -53.96 -13.67 -2.46
C THR A 450 -52.98 -13.85 -3.64
N SER A 451 -51.87 -14.57 -3.36
CA SER A 451 -51.15 -15.62 -4.12
C SER A 451 -50.68 -15.49 -5.59
N ASP A 452 -49.38 -15.80 -5.75
CA ASP A 452 -48.67 -16.57 -6.79
C ASP A 452 -48.61 -16.14 -8.28
N GLY A 453 -47.37 -16.12 -8.80
CA GLY A 453 -47.06 -16.55 -10.18
C GLY A 453 -46.37 -15.55 -11.11
N GLY A 454 -45.04 -15.68 -11.24
CA GLY A 454 -44.24 -15.63 -12.49
C GLY A 454 -44.40 -14.54 -13.57
N GLY A 455 -43.26 -13.93 -13.93
CA GLY A 455 -42.87 -13.72 -15.35
C GLY A 455 -42.87 -12.28 -15.92
N GLY A 456 -41.67 -11.79 -16.27
CA GLY A 456 -41.33 -11.31 -17.62
C GLY A 456 -41.59 -9.85 -18.05
N MET A 457 -40.55 -9.24 -18.66
CA MET A 457 -40.51 -8.06 -19.57
C MET A 457 -41.00 -6.71 -19.01
N GLY A 458 -40.30 -5.57 -19.08
CA GLY A 458 -39.30 -5.10 -20.04
C GLY A 458 -39.95 -4.16 -21.07
N VAL A 459 -39.73 -2.83 -20.98
CA VAL A 459 -39.81 -1.90 -22.14
C VAL A 459 -38.78 -0.76 -21.98
N ILE A 460 -37.93 -0.66 -22.99
CA ILE A 460 -37.00 0.42 -23.33
C ILE A 460 -37.74 1.47 -24.15
N ALA A 461 -37.38 2.75 -24.03
CA ALA A 461 -37.52 3.71 -25.13
C ALA A 461 -36.30 4.63 -25.21
N ALA A 462 -35.72 4.68 -26.41
CA ALA A 462 -34.48 5.34 -26.77
C ALA A 462 -34.68 6.76 -27.30
N GLY A 463 -33.68 7.61 -27.05
CA GLY A 463 -33.02 8.52 -27.99
C GLY A 463 -33.81 9.59 -28.77
N SER A 464 -33.37 10.85 -28.63
CA SER A 464 -33.10 11.70 -29.79
C SER A 464 -31.97 12.69 -29.48
N GLY A 465 -30.85 12.55 -30.20
CA GLY A 465 -29.82 13.57 -30.32
C GLY A 465 -30.22 14.58 -31.40
N ASN A 466 -29.74 15.81 -31.27
CA ASN A 466 -29.70 16.74 -32.39
C ASN A 466 -28.30 17.37 -32.50
N PRO A 467 -27.45 16.92 -33.43
CA PRO A 467 -26.21 17.56 -33.78
C PRO A 467 -26.42 18.47 -35.00
N LYS A 468 -26.69 19.77 -34.75
CA LYS A 468 -26.37 20.97 -35.58
C LYS A 468 -27.39 22.10 -35.36
N ALA A 469 -26.99 23.08 -34.53
CA ALA A 469 -27.34 24.50 -34.62
C ALA A 469 -26.41 25.23 -33.63
N GLY A 470 -25.43 26.06 -33.97
CA GLY A 470 -25.08 26.72 -35.22
C GLY A 470 -25.26 28.23 -35.10
N HIS A 471 -24.30 28.95 -34.50
CA HIS A 471 -23.60 30.10 -35.08
C HIS A 471 -22.52 30.66 -34.14
#